data_AF-A0A822AF20-F1
#
_entry.id   AF-A0A822AF20-F1
#
_cell.length_a   1.000
_cell.length_b   1.000
_cell.length_c   1.000
_cell.angle_alpha   90.00
_cell.angle_beta   90.00
_cell.angle_gamma   90.00
#
_symmetry.space_group_name_H-M   'P 1'
#
loop_
_entity.id
_entity.type
_entity.pdbx_description
1 polymer ?
#
loop_
_entity_poly.entity_id
_entity_poly.type
_entity_poly.pdbx_seq_one_letter_code
_entity_poly.pdbx_strand_id
1 'polypeptide(L)' 'VADHGNDRVMRWPQGDTKQGAVIVGGNGYGAEANQFSNPCGLSFDRHGNLYVADTNNNRVQRFSIE' A
#
# COMPACT_ATOMS: atom_id res chain seq x y z
N VAL A 1 -0.90 4.59 4.93
CA VAL A 1 0.18 4.03 5.78
C VAL A 1 0.63 2.72 5.16
N ALA A 2 1.94 2.55 4.93
CA ALA A 2 2.47 1.26 4.54
C ALA A 2 2.59 0.41 5.81
N ASP A 3 1.75 -0.61 5.92
CA ASP A 3 1.71 -1.51 7.07
C ASP A 3 2.73 -2.63 6.83
N HIS A 4 4.00 -2.26 6.96
CA HIS A 4 5.18 -2.99 6.47
C HIS A 4 5.16 -4.49 6.79
N GLY A 5 5.01 -4.85 8.06
CA GLY A 5 5.03 -6.26 8.49
C GLY A 5 3.75 -7.05 8.16
N ASN A 6 2.75 -6.40 7.60
CA ASN A 6 1.47 -7.00 7.23
C ASN A 6 1.22 -6.96 5.71
N ASP A 7 2.24 -6.61 4.92
CA ASP A 7 2.23 -6.64 3.45
C ASP A 7 1.00 -5.95 2.81
N ARG A 8 0.62 -4.79 3.36
CA ARG A 8 -0.56 -4.04 2.92
C ARG A 8 -0.42 -2.53 3.10
N VAL A 9 -1.29 -1.79 2.43
CA VAL A 9 -1.44 -0.34 2.61
C VAL A 9 -2.82 -0.05 3.17
N MET A 10 -2.83 0.74 4.23
CA MET A 10 -4.03 1.09 4.98
C MET A 10 -4.31 2.59 4.90
N ARG A 11 -5.59 2.97 4.85
CA ARG A 11 -6.08 4.35 4.94
C ARG A 11 -6.99 4.50 6.16
N TRP A 12 -6.84 5.60 6.88
CA TRP A 12 -7.74 5.99 7.98
C TRP A 12 -8.45 7.29 7.62
N PRO A 13 -9.75 7.43 7.95
CA PRO A 13 -10.41 8.72 7.97
C PRO A 13 -9.69 9.68 8.92
N GLN A 14 -9.67 10.96 8.57
CA GLN A 14 -9.10 11.98 9.44
C GLN A 14 -9.84 12.00 10.79
N GLY A 15 -9.11 11.81 11.88
CA GLY A 15 -9.66 11.78 13.24
C GLY A 15 -10.20 10.42 13.71
N ASP A 16 -10.30 9.42 12.84
CA ASP A 16 -10.66 8.05 13.23
C ASP A 16 -9.39 7.20 13.40
N THR A 17 -9.12 6.77 14.62
CA THR A 17 -7.96 5.93 14.97
C THR A 17 -8.30 4.45 15.07
N LYS A 18 -9.58 4.07 14.91
CA LYS A 18 -10.06 2.71 15.17
C LYS A 18 -10.49 1.98 13.90
N GLN A 19 -10.96 2.69 12.88
CA GLN A 19 -11.48 2.08 11.66
C GLN A 19 -10.64 2.48 10.44
N GLY A 20 -9.62 1.68 10.16
CA GLY A 20 -8.83 1.76 8.94
C GLY A 20 -9.30 0.73 7.91
N ALA A 21 -9.12 1.04 6.62
CA ALA A 21 -9.40 0.13 5.52
C ALA A 21 -8.11 -0.24 4.77
N VAL A 22 -8.01 -1.51 4.36
CA VAL A 22 -7.01 -1.94 3.37
C VAL A 22 -7.42 -1.33 2.04
N ILE A 23 -6.51 -0.60 1.39
CA ILE A 23 -6.78 0.01 0.07
C ILE A 23 -6.01 -0.67 -1.06
N VAL A 24 -4.82 -1.22 -0.78
CA VAL A 24 -4.03 -2.05 -1.69
C VAL A 24 -3.22 -3.05 -0.87
N GLY A 25 -2.87 -4.20 -1.46
CA GLY A 25 -2.20 -5.31 -0.77
C GLY A 25 -3.16 -6.13 0.10
N GLY A 26 -2.61 -6.79 1.12
CA GLY A 26 -3.38 -7.66 2.01
C GLY A 26 -3.72 -9.03 1.40
N ASN A 27 -3.22 -9.33 0.19
CA ASN A 27 -3.36 -10.62 -0.47
C ASN A 27 -2.19 -11.58 -0.16
N GLY A 28 -1.58 -11.40 1.01
CA GLY A 28 -0.42 -12.15 1.46
C GLY A 28 0.92 -11.61 0.95
N TYR A 29 1.98 -12.07 1.59
CA TYR A 29 3.36 -11.88 1.17
C TYR A 29 3.57 -12.49 -0.23
N GLY A 30 4.16 -11.73 -1.15
CA GLY A 30 4.48 -12.24 -2.47
C GLY A 30 4.90 -11.18 -3.48
N ALA A 31 5.12 -11.62 -4.71
CA ALA A 31 5.59 -10.78 -5.82
C ALA A 31 4.55 -10.63 -6.95
N GLU A 32 3.35 -11.17 -6.78
CA GLU A 32 2.27 -10.99 -7.77
C GLU A 32 1.68 -9.58 -7.72
N ALA A 33 0.80 -9.27 -8.67
CA ALA A 33 0.05 -8.02 -8.66
C ALA A 33 -0.76 -7.91 -7.36
N ASN A 34 -0.73 -6.73 -6.73
CA ASN A 34 -1.44 -6.46 -5.48
C ASN A 34 -1.03 -7.39 -4.30
N GLN A 35 0.19 -7.95 -4.38
CA GLN A 35 0.94 -8.50 -3.25
C GLN A 35 2.18 -7.65 -2.98
N PHE A 36 2.65 -7.68 -1.74
CA PHE A 36 3.84 -6.96 -1.32
C PHE A 36 4.78 -7.86 -0.53
N SER A 37 6.02 -7.40 -0.40
CA SER A 37 7.03 -7.91 0.48
C SER A 37 7.64 -6.71 1.20
N ASN A 38 7.17 -6.46 2.43
CA ASN A 38 7.64 -5.36 3.28
C ASN A 38 7.60 -3.96 2.60
N PRO A 39 6.40 -3.44 2.27
CA PRO A 39 6.30 -2.13 1.64
C PRO A 39 6.66 -1.00 2.62
N CYS A 40 7.41 0.00 2.15
CA CYS A 40 7.92 1.10 3.01
C CYS A 40 7.44 2.48 2.57
N GLY A 41 7.58 2.80 1.29
CA GLY A 41 7.36 4.13 0.75
C GLY A 41 6.01 4.26 0.06
N LEU A 42 5.33 5.40 0.26
CA LEU A 42 4.09 5.76 -0.42
C LEU A 42 4.24 7.15 -1.03
N SER A 43 3.76 7.34 -2.26
CA SER A 43 3.64 8.65 -2.90
C SER A 43 2.40 8.71 -3.77
N PHE A 44 1.78 9.88 -3.86
CA PHE A 44 0.66 10.13 -4.75
C PHE A 44 1.10 11.04 -5.89
N ASP A 45 0.62 10.77 -7.11
CA ASP A 45 0.72 11.74 -8.20
C ASP A 45 -0.43 12.75 -8.19
N ARG A 46 -0.38 13.74 -9.09
CA ARG A 46 -1.42 14.78 -9.24
C ARG A 46 -2.78 14.25 -9.70
N HIS A 47 -2.85 13.01 -10.18
CA HIS A 47 -4.08 12.34 -10.62
C HIS A 47 -4.65 11.42 -9.52
N GLY A 48 -4.01 11.37 -8.36
CA GLY A 48 -4.44 10.52 -7.23
C GLY A 48 -3.95 9.07 -7.33
N ASN A 49 -3.10 8.72 -8.29
CA ASN A 49 -2.53 7.38 -8.32
C ASN A 49 -1.55 7.19 -7.16
N LEU A 50 -1.63 6.05 -6.48
CA LEU A 50 -0.70 5.68 -5.42
C LEU A 50 0.45 4.85 -5.99
N TYR A 51 1.66 5.24 -5.63
CA TYR A 51 2.89 4.50 -5.84
C TYR A 51 3.35 3.89 -4.52
N VAL A 52 3.61 2.59 -4.53
CA VAL A 52 4.06 1.83 -3.37
C VAL A 52 5.44 1.26 -3.66
N ALA A 53 6.42 1.60 -2.82
CA ALA A 53 7.73 0.96 -2.83
C ALA A 53 7.63 -0.40 -2.13
N ASP A 54 7.70 -1.46 -2.94
CA ASP A 54 7.61 -2.86 -2.54
C ASP A 54 9.04 -3.38 -2.32
N THR A 55 9.58 -3.03 -1.14
CA THR A 55 11.01 -2.94 -0.85
C THR A 55 11.76 -4.23 -1.14
N ASN A 56 11.29 -5.36 -0.61
CA ASN A 56 12.01 -6.63 -0.75
C ASN A 56 11.82 -7.27 -2.12
N ASN A 57 10.80 -6.85 -2.87
CA ASN A 57 10.62 -7.22 -4.27
C ASN A 57 11.40 -6.31 -5.23
N ASN A 58 12.14 -5.31 -4.73
CA ASN A 58 12.94 -4.37 -5.51
C ASN A 58 12.14 -3.68 -6.63
N ARG A 59 10.87 -3.34 -6.36
CA ARG A 59 9.99 -2.73 -7.36
C ARG A 59 9.14 -1.61 -6.78
N VAL A 60 8.55 -0.83 -7.69
CA VAL A 60 7.48 0.12 -7.38
C VAL A 60 6.23 -0.32 -8.12
N GLN A 61 5.10 -0.42 -7.41
CA GLN A 61 3.79 -0.68 -8.01
C GLN A 61 2.95 0.59 -8.00
N ARG A 62 2.17 0.82 -9.08
CA ARG A 62 1.24 1.94 -9.20
C ARG A 62 -0.19 1.43 -9.19
N PHE A 63 -1.05 2.09 -8.43
CA PHE A 63 -2.48 1.79 -8.31
C PHE A 63 -3.31 3.02 -8.62
N SER A 64 -4.36 2.83 -9.42
CA SER A 64 -5.46 3.79 -9.51
C SER A 64 -6.42 3.47 -8.37
N ILE A 65 -6.62 4.43 -7.49
CA ILE A 65 -7.50 4.32 -6.33
C ILE A 65 -8.52 5.42 -6.49
N GLU A 66 -9.74 5.00 -6.82
CA GLU A 66 -10.92 5.86 -6.92
C GLU A 66 -11.38 6.35 -5.54
#